data_AF-A0A8T7BXJ4-F1
#
_entry.id   AF-A0A8T7BXJ4-F1
#
_cell.length_a   1.000
_cell.length_b   1.000
_cell.length_c   1.000
_cell.angle_alpha   90.00
_cell.angle_beta   90.00
_cell.angle_gamma   90.00
#
_symmetry.space_group_name_H-M   'P 1'
#
loop_
_entity.id
_entity.type
_entity.pdbx_description
1 polymer ?
#
loop_
_entity_poly.entity_id
_entity_poly.type
_entity_poly.pdbx_seq_one_letter_code
_entity_poly.pdbx_strand_id
1 'polypeptide(L)'
;YYPQSDHTNTSYKRDGEWQVVTRFGGDLEEKYELIVYETDASASQFFSTTIQDWKNQESYPGLEDADMPQGAIEVDRINVYLGKNCRGVF
;
A
#
# COMPACT_ATOMS: atom_id res chain seq x y z
N TYR A 1 -1.43 -3.77 10.43
CA TYR A 1 -1.94 -2.39 10.34
C TYR A 1 -1.17 -1.68 9.24
N TYR A 2 -1.84 -1.30 8.15
CA TYR A 2 -1.23 -0.57 7.03
C TYR A 2 -1.60 0.91 7.18
N PRO A 3 -0.73 1.77 7.76
CA PRO A 3 -1.00 3.20 7.81
C PRO A 3 -0.86 3.75 6.38
N GLN A 4 -1.98 4.05 5.74
CA GLN A 4 -1.98 4.89 4.53
C GLN A 4 -1.82 6.34 5.00
N SER A 5 -0.83 7.04 4.46
CA SER A 5 -0.64 8.46 4.71
C SER A 5 -1.85 9.27 4.24
N ASP A 6 -2.22 10.28 5.01
CA ASP A 6 -3.21 11.31 4.62
C ASP A 6 -2.81 12.04 3.32
N HIS A 7 -1.53 11.94 2.95
CA HIS A 7 -1.01 12.28 1.63
C HIS A 7 -0.96 11.03 0.76
N THR A 8 -2.00 10.82 -0.04
CA THR A 8 -2.02 9.76 -1.06
C THR A 8 -0.74 9.82 -1.88
N ASN A 9 -0.07 8.67 -1.99
CA ASN A 9 1.09 8.49 -2.86
C ASN A 9 0.70 8.94 -4.27
N THR A 10 1.25 10.07 -4.72
CA THR A 10 1.02 10.53 -6.09
C THR A 10 1.78 9.58 -7.02
N SER A 11 1.05 8.78 -7.79
CA SER A 11 1.65 8.02 -8.87
C SER A 11 1.94 8.96 -10.04
N TYR A 12 3.07 8.76 -10.70
CA TYR A 12 3.43 9.52 -11.90
C TYR A 12 4.11 8.60 -12.91
N LYS A 13 4.03 8.96 -14.19
CA LYS A 13 4.67 8.19 -15.26
C LYS A 13 5.98 8.86 -15.63
N ARG A 14 7.08 8.10 -15.62
CA ARG A 14 8.41 8.56 -16.04
C ARG A 14 9.01 7.53 -16.98
N ASP A 15 9.44 7.98 -18.16
CA ASP A 15 10.09 7.14 -19.19
C ASP A 15 9.29 5.88 -19.59
N GLY A 16 7.94 5.98 -19.55
CA GLY A 16 7.04 4.88 -19.90
C GLY A 16 6.60 4.01 -18.72
N GLU A 17 7.22 4.17 -17.56
CA GLU A 17 6.98 3.35 -16.36
C GLU A 17 6.17 4.12 -15.31
N TRP A 18 5.24 3.44 -14.64
CA TRP A 18 4.51 3.99 -13.50
C TRP A 18 5.39 3.96 -12.26
N GLN A 19 5.47 5.09 -11.57
CA GLN A 19 6.23 5.27 -10.35
C GLN A 19 5.28 5.62 -9.22
N VAL A 20 5.41 4.93 -8.08
CA VAL A 20 4.65 5.22 -6.86
C VAL A 20 5.66 5.50 -5.76
N VAL A 21 5.65 6.72 -5.23
CA VAL A 21 6.50 7.07 -4.09
C VAL A 21 5.80 6.62 -2.83
N THR A 22 6.39 5.67 -2.11
CA THR A 22 5.94 5.24 -0.79
C THR A 22 7.00 5.58 0.24
N ARG A 23 6.59 5.90 1.47
CA ARG A 23 7.49 6.17 2.60
C ARG A 23 7.20 5.19 3.71
N PHE A 24 8.25 4.64 4.31
CA PHE A 24 8.18 3.74 5.46
C PHE A 24 8.77 4.46 6.67
N GLY A 25 8.04 4.45 7.78
CA GLY A 25 8.53 4.87 9.10
C GLY A 25 8.63 3.65 10.00
N GLY A 26 9.67 3.55 10.82
CA GLY A 26 9.96 2.36 11.62
C GLY A 26 11.36 2.40 12.23
N ASP A 27 11.84 1.25 12.70
CA ASP A 27 13.15 1.09 13.32
C ASP A 27 14.22 0.58 12.34
N LEU A 28 15.49 0.77 12.69
CA LEU A 28 16.62 0.19 11.97
C LEU A 28 16.42 -1.32 11.79
N GLU A 29 16.69 -1.82 10.58
CA GLU A 29 16.52 -3.21 10.15
C GLU A 29 15.07 -3.73 10.11
N GLU A 30 14.08 -2.88 10.40
CA GLU A 30 12.67 -3.27 10.26
C GLU A 30 12.36 -3.65 8.80
N LYS A 31 11.66 -4.78 8.65
CA LYS A 31 11.31 -5.37 7.36
C LYS A 31 9.85 -5.03 7.02
N TYR A 32 9.65 -4.49 5.83
CA TYR A 32 8.35 -4.34 5.18
C TYR A 32 8.28 -5.23 3.95
N GLU A 33 7.09 -5.74 3.66
CA GLU A 33 6.79 -6.40 2.39
C GLU A 33 5.90 -5.46 1.58
N LEU A 34 6.38 -5.02 0.41
CA LEU A 34 5.57 -4.33 -0.57
C LEU A 34 5.08 -5.39 -1.58
N ILE A 35 3.78 -5.61 -1.59
CA ILE A 35 3.14 -6.57 -2.48
C ILE A 35 2.39 -5.79 -3.56
N VAL A 36 2.64 -6.12 -4.82
CA VAL A 36 2.05 -5.46 -5.99
C VAL A 36 1.05 -6.41 -6.62
N TYR A 37 -0.16 -5.90 -6.86
CA TYR A 37 -1.23 -6.63 -7.52
C TYR A 37 -1.61 -5.95 -8.82
N GLU A 38 -1.83 -6.74 -9.87
CA GLU A 38 -2.62 -6.33 -11.02
C GLU A 38 -4.09 -6.71 -10.80
N THR A 39 -5.00 -5.80 -11.11
CA THR A 39 -6.42 -5.95 -10.78
C THR A 39 -7.30 -5.84 -12.00
N ASP A 40 -8.34 -6.67 -12.07
CA ASP A 40 -9.46 -6.44 -12.97
C ASP A 40 -10.35 -5.27 -12.49
N ALA A 41 -11.39 -4.94 -13.26
CA ALA A 41 -12.28 -3.84 -12.91
C ALA A 41 -13.04 -4.07 -11.60
N SER A 42 -13.41 -5.32 -11.29
CA SER A 42 -14.16 -5.68 -10.09
C SER A 42 -13.28 -5.57 -8.84
N ALA A 43 -12.06 -6.09 -8.89
CA ALA A 43 -11.07 -5.96 -7.83
C ALA A 43 -10.65 -4.51 -7.62
N SER A 44 -10.47 -3.75 -8.71
CA SER A 44 -10.18 -2.31 -8.64
C SER A 44 -11.29 -1.53 -7.92
N GLN A 45 -12.55 -1.86 -8.22
CA GLN A 45 -13.71 -1.26 -7.56
C GLN A 45 -13.78 -1.65 -6.08
N PHE A 46 -13.50 -2.92 -5.75
CA PHE A 46 -13.43 -3.39 -4.36
C PHE A 46 -12.45 -2.52 -3.55
N PHE A 47 -11.19 -2.40 -3.97
CA PHE A 47 -10.19 -1.62 -3.24
C PHE A 47 -10.57 -0.14 -3.11
N SER A 48 -11.13 0.45 -4.18
CA SER A 48 -11.56 1.85 -4.17
C SER A 48 -12.68 2.08 -3.15
N THR A 49 -13.67 1.18 -3.10
CA THR A 49 -14.75 1.23 -2.12
C THR A 49 -14.24 1.00 -0.70
N THR A 50 -13.40 -0.01 -0.47
CA THR A 50 -12.80 -0.31 0.84
C THR A 50 -12.06 0.89 1.42
N ILE A 51 -11.20 1.54 0.62
CA ILE A 51 -10.46 2.73 1.06
C ILE A 51 -11.40 3.88 1.38
N GLN A 52 -12.46 4.08 0.58
CA GLN A 52 -13.43 5.13 0.83
C GLN A 52 -14.21 4.87 2.12
N ASP A 53 -14.62 3.63 2.38
CA ASP A 53 -15.34 3.24 3.58
C ASP A 53 -14.48 3.40 4.83
N TRP A 54 -13.21 3.01 4.78
CA TRP A 54 -12.25 3.23 5.85
C TRP A 54 -12.06 4.71 6.16
N LYS A 55 -11.95 5.57 5.13
CA LYS A 55 -11.88 7.02 5.31
C LYS A 55 -13.14 7.58 5.96
N ASN A 56 -14.32 7.15 5.50
CA ASN A 56 -15.59 7.59 6.06
C ASN A 56 -15.75 7.22 7.54
N GLN A 57 -15.12 6.13 7.96
CA GLN A 57 -15.18 5.60 9.34
C GLN A 57 -13.98 5.99 10.19
N GLU A 58 -12.97 6.68 9.62
CA GLU A 58 -11.66 6.94 10.23
C GLU A 58 -11.01 5.67 10.84
N SER A 59 -11.20 4.52 10.17
CA SER A 59 -10.76 3.22 10.67
C SER A 59 -10.05 2.45 9.57
N TYR A 60 -8.77 2.11 9.79
CA TYR A 60 -7.87 1.51 8.79
C TYR A 60 -7.31 0.17 9.28
N PRO A 61 -8.15 -0.86 9.51
CA PRO A 61 -7.71 -2.13 10.08
C PRO A 61 -6.67 -2.86 9.20
N GLY A 62 -6.72 -2.63 7.88
CA GLY A 62 -6.01 -3.43 6.90
C GLY A 62 -6.91 -4.54 6.34
N LEU A 63 -6.42 -5.22 5.31
CA LEU A 63 -7.03 -6.41 4.74
C LEU A 63 -6.20 -7.63 5.15
N GLU A 64 -6.88 -8.75 5.36
CA GLU A 64 -6.25 -10.06 5.48
C GLU A 64 -6.18 -10.75 4.11
N ASP A 65 -5.34 -11.78 3.98
CA ASP A 65 -5.20 -12.53 2.72
C ASP A 65 -6.53 -13.11 2.22
N ALA A 66 -7.43 -13.48 3.14
CA ALA A 66 -8.76 -14.01 2.82
C ALA A 66 -9.73 -12.94 2.29
N ASP A 67 -9.45 -11.66 2.51
CA ASP A 67 -10.28 -10.54 2.03
C ASP A 67 -9.92 -10.13 0.59
N MET A 68 -8.83 -10.68 0.05
CA MET A 68 -8.33 -10.29 -1.26
C MET A 68 -9.30 -10.74 -2.36
N PRO A 69 -9.74 -9.82 -3.26
CA PRO A 69 -10.68 -10.17 -4.31
C PRO A 69 -10.00 -11.10 -5.33
N GLN A 70 -10.74 -12.07 -5.85
CA GLN A 70 -10.21 -13.05 -6.82
C GLN A 70 -9.56 -12.42 -8.06
N GLY A 71 -10.03 -11.23 -8.47
CA GLY A 71 -9.48 -10.47 -9.59
C GLY A 71 -8.19 -9.70 -9.30
N ALA A 72 -7.63 -9.79 -8.09
CA ALA A 72 -6.33 -9.23 -7.74
C ALA A 72 -5.25 -10.32 -7.82
N ILE A 73 -4.35 -10.18 -8.79
CA ILE A 73 -3.27 -11.15 -9.03
C ILE A 73 -1.97 -10.53 -8.54
N GLU A 74 -1.30 -11.18 -7.59
CA GLU A 74 0.03 -10.76 -7.14
C GLU A 74 1.02 -10.89 -8.30
N VAL A 75 1.70 -9.80 -8.61
CA VAL A 75 2.70 -9.74 -9.70
C VAL A 75 4.11 -9.50 -9.18
N ASP A 76 4.26 -8.95 -7.97
CA ASP A 76 5.57 -8.76 -7.34
C ASP A 76 5.48 -8.71 -5.82
N ARG A 77 6.56 -9.10 -5.15
CA ARG A 77 6.72 -9.01 -3.70
C ARG A 77 8.14 -8.59 -3.36
N ILE A 78 8.26 -7.40 -2.81
CA ILE A 78 9.53 -6.73 -2.55
C ILE A 78 9.74 -6.61 -1.05
N ASN A 79 10.88 -7.10 -0.56
CA ASN A 79 11.30 -6.89 0.82
C ASN A 79 12.05 -5.56 0.93
N VAL A 80 11.58 -4.68 1.81
CA VAL A 80 12.20 -3.38 2.10
C VAL A 80 12.72 -3.41 3.53
N TYR A 81 13.99 -3.07 3.71
CA TYR A 81 14.62 -3.00 5.03
C TYR A 81 15.00 -1.55 5.32
N LEU A 82 14.68 -1.07 6.52
CA LEU A 82 15.08 0.27 6.94
C LEU A 82 16.57 0.31 7.30
N GLY A 83 17.34 1.15 6.59
CA GLY A 83 18.77 1.36 6.86
C GLY A 83 19.07 2.26 8.07
N LYS A 84 18.06 2.79 8.75
CA LYS A 84 18.16 3.64 9.95
C LYS A 84 16.82 3.77 10.66
N ASN A 85 16.84 4.23 11.91
CA ASN A 85 15.63 4.60 12.64
C ASN A 85 14.91 5.78 11.96
N CYS A 86 13.62 5.63 11.71
CA CYS A 86 12.73 6.57 11.02
C CYS A 86 11.45 6.87 11.82
N ARG A 87 11.42 6.59 13.14
CA ARG A 87 10.30 6.98 14.02
C ARG A 87 10.30 8.49 14.30
N GLY A 88 9.10 9.05 14.47
CA GLY A 88 8.92 10.45 14.90
C GLY A 88 9.26 11.51 13.85
N VAL A 89 9.37 11.11 12.58
CA VAL A 89 9.52 12.03 11.45
C VAL A 89 8.11 12.54 11.11
N PHE A 90 7.74 13.67 11.71
CA PHE A 90 6.52 14.42 11.41
C PHE A 90 6.72 15.34 10.20
#